data_AF-A0A914WSX7-F1
#
_entry.id   AF-A0A914WSX7-F1
#
_cell.length_a   1.000
_cell.length_b   1.000
_cell.length_c   1.000
_cell.angle_alpha   90.00
_cell.angle_beta   90.00
_cell.angle_gamma   90.00
#
_symmetry.space_group_name_H-M   'P 1'
#
loop_
_entity.id
_entity.type
_entity.pdbx_description
1 polymer ?
#
loop_
_entity_poly.entity_id
_entity_poly.type
_entity_poly.pdbx_seq_one_letter_code
_entity_poly.pdbx_strand_id
1 'polypeptide(L)'
;MEWAKTCKQYQDTQMEHKKARQAFHTRDTAFKKAREQAVKQEHIANASPGGPGTLEATRRKKEVERRRKIEEDAQIKRTDAFNNWQRLEQELDVRLGEMENAKIRIVADLRELVYQCDQTTKACSLHYFQALAQLWVAQPAKYQDLAETARAYVPGAEYMSFLQHLPGRSASSSSLLR
;
A
#
# COMPACT_ATOMS: atom_id res chain seq x y z
N MET A 1 0.61 -5.88 2.07
CA MET A 1 0.29 -4.45 1.93
C MET A 1 -0.63 -4.25 0.74
N GLU A 2 -1.71 -3.49 0.89
CA GLU A 2 -2.78 -3.34 -0.10
C GLU A 2 -2.30 -2.79 -1.46
N TRP A 3 -1.42 -1.79 -1.46
CA TRP A 3 -0.81 -1.25 -2.69
C TRP A 3 -0.11 -2.31 -3.54
N ALA A 4 0.73 -3.13 -2.91
CA ALA A 4 1.44 -4.20 -3.61
C ALA A 4 0.49 -5.24 -4.20
N LYS A 5 -0.63 -5.52 -3.52
CA LYS A 5 -1.65 -6.44 -3.99
C LYS A 5 -2.36 -5.90 -5.24
N THR A 6 -2.84 -4.66 -5.21
CA THR A 6 -3.56 -4.05 -6.35
C THR A 6 -2.64 -3.83 -7.55
N CYS A 7 -1.40 -3.39 -7.34
CA CYS A 7 -0.38 -3.31 -8.40
C CYS A 7 -0.14 -4.67 -9.06
N LYS A 8 0.01 -5.73 -8.26
CA LYS A 8 0.22 -7.08 -8.78
C LYS A 8 -0.97 -7.56 -9.60
N GLN A 9 -2.20 -7.36 -9.10
CA GLN A 9 -3.42 -7.72 -9.82
C GLN A 9 -3.53 -7.01 -11.17
N TYR A 10 -3.24 -5.70 -11.21
CA TYR A 10 -3.20 -4.95 -12.47
C TYR A 10 -2.13 -5.48 -13.43
N GLN A 11 -0.93 -5.78 -12.95
CA GLN A 11 0.16 -6.34 -13.77
C GLN A 11 -0.19 -7.73 -14.32
N ASP A 12 -0.77 -8.60 -13.49
CA ASP A 12 -1.19 -9.94 -13.88
C ASP A 12 -2.27 -9.86 -14.97
N THR A 13 -3.32 -9.06 -14.78
CA THR A 13 -4.37 -8.82 -15.79
C THR A 13 -3.80 -8.18 -17.06
N GLN A 14 -2.84 -7.26 -16.96
CA GLN A 14 -2.19 -6.66 -18.13
C GLN A 14 -1.43 -7.70 -18.96
N MET A 15 -0.72 -8.63 -18.30
CA MET A 15 -0.04 -9.73 -18.98
C MET A 15 -1.02 -10.67 -19.67
N GLU A 16 -2.13 -11.00 -19.01
CA GLU A 16 -3.20 -11.82 -19.58
C GLU A 16 -3.86 -11.15 -20.79
N HIS A 17 -4.18 -9.86 -20.69
CA HIS A 17 -4.72 -9.08 -21.79
C HIS A 17 -3.79 -9.09 -23.02
N LYS A 18 -2.48 -8.90 -22.83
CA LYS A 18 -1.48 -8.99 -23.92
C LYS A 18 -1.50 -10.37 -24.58
N LYS A 19 -1.55 -11.45 -23.79
CA LYS A 19 -1.64 -12.83 -24.31
C LYS A 19 -2.94 -13.07 -25.07
N ALA A 20 -4.08 -12.60 -24.55
CA ALA A 20 -5.38 -12.74 -25.19
C ALA A 20 -5.45 -11.98 -26.52
N ARG A 21 -4.90 -10.78 -26.60
CA ARG A 21 -4.80 -10.01 -27.85
C ARG A 21 -3.98 -10.74 -28.92
N GLN A 22 -2.84 -11.32 -28.55
CA GLN A 22 -2.02 -12.12 -29.46
C GLN A 22 -2.74 -13.40 -29.91
N ALA A 23 -3.44 -14.06 -28.99
CA ALA A 23 -4.27 -15.23 -29.30
C ALA A 23 -5.38 -14.88 -30.30
N PHE A 24 -6.11 -13.78 -30.07
CA PHE A 24 -7.11 -13.29 -31.02
C PHE A 24 -6.52 -13.01 -32.40
N HIS A 25 -5.38 -12.31 -32.49
CA HIS A 25 -4.71 -12.04 -33.76
C HIS A 25 -4.33 -13.32 -34.52
N THR A 26 -3.87 -14.34 -33.79
CA THR A 26 -3.53 -15.65 -34.34
C THR A 26 -4.77 -16.36 -34.88
N ARG A 27 -5.89 -16.34 -34.14
CA ARG A 27 -7.15 -16.96 -34.56
C ARG A 27 -7.82 -16.22 -35.71
N ASP A 28 -7.74 -14.89 -35.74
CA ASP A 28 -8.22 -14.07 -36.85
C ASP A 28 -7.46 -14.36 -38.15
N THR A 29 -6.13 -14.50 -38.07
CA THR A 29 -5.30 -14.90 -39.21
C THR A 29 -5.63 -16.32 -39.69
N ALA A 30 -5.85 -17.27 -38.77
CA ALA A 30 -6.23 -18.64 -39.11
C ALA A 30 -7.62 -18.70 -39.78
N PHE A 31 -8.59 -17.93 -39.28
CA PHE A 31 -9.92 -17.80 -39.88
C PHE A 31 -9.85 -17.23 -41.31
N LYS A 32 -9.10 -16.14 -41.52
CA LYS A 32 -8.89 -15.56 -42.86
C LYS A 32 -8.33 -16.59 -43.84
N LYS A 33 -7.33 -17.37 -43.42
CA LYS A 33 -6.77 -18.47 -44.23
C LYS A 33 -7.78 -19.58 -44.52
N ALA A 34 -8.57 -20.00 -43.53
CA ALA A 34 -9.59 -21.04 -43.70
C ALA A 34 -10.69 -20.60 -44.67
N ARG A 35 -11.15 -19.35 -44.55
CA ARG A 35 -12.12 -18.72 -45.45
C ARG A 35 -11.61 -18.62 -46.89
N GLU A 36 -10.38 -18.17 -47.08
CA GLU A 36 -9.75 -18.14 -48.41
C GLU A 36 -9.66 -19.54 -49.03
N GLN A 37 -9.35 -20.57 -48.24
CA GLN A 37 -9.31 -21.95 -48.72
C GLN A 37 -10.70 -22.49 -49.07
N ALA A 38 -11.72 -22.17 -48.28
CA ALA A 38 -13.10 -22.56 -48.57
C ALA A 38 -13.60 -21.94 -49.88
N VAL A 39 -13.40 -20.63 -50.07
CA VAL A 39 -13.75 -19.91 -51.30
C VAL A 39 -12.99 -20.47 -52.51
N LYS A 40 -11.69 -20.71 -52.39
CA LYS A 40 -10.89 -21.34 -53.47
C LYS A 40 -11.42 -22.72 -53.84
N GLN A 41 -11.79 -23.54 -52.85
CA GLN A 41 -12.32 -24.88 -53.09
C GLN A 41 -13.68 -24.84 -53.78
N GLU A 42 -14.54 -23.88 -53.41
CA GLU A 42 -15.83 -23.65 -54.06
C GLU A 42 -15.67 -23.22 -55.53
N HIS A 43 -14.74 -22.30 -55.81
CA HIS A 43 -14.42 -21.92 -57.19
C HIS A 43 -13.90 -23.11 -58.03
N ILE A 44 -13.02 -23.94 -57.48
CA ILE A 44 -12.51 -25.15 -58.16
C ILE A 44 -13.65 -26.14 -58.45
N ALA A 45 -14.57 -26.32 -57.49
CA ALA A 45 -15.72 -27.20 -57.67
C ALA A 45 -16.67 -26.69 -58.77
N ASN A 46 -16.88 -25.37 -58.86
CA ASN A 46 -17.77 -24.73 -59.84
C ASN A 46 -17.18 -24.60 -61.25
N ALA A 47 -15.85 -24.50 -61.39
CA ALA A 47 -15.17 -24.37 -62.68
C ALA A 47 -14.92 -25.71 -63.40
N SER A 48 -15.21 -26.85 -62.76
CA SER A 48 -14.85 -28.16 -63.29
C SER A 48 -15.96 -28.76 -64.17
N PRO A 49 -15.67 -29.14 -65.43
CA PRO A 49 -16.66 -29.72 -66.34
C PRO A 49 -16.93 -31.18 -65.94
N GLY A 50 -17.93 -31.40 -65.09
CA GLY A 50 -18.40 -32.73 -64.72
C GLY A 50 -19.92 -32.73 -64.63
N GLY A 51 -20.58 -33.63 -65.38
CA GLY A 51 -22.03 -33.72 -65.41
C GLY A 51 -22.64 -34.01 -64.01
N PRO A 52 -23.87 -33.54 -63.74
CA PRO A 52 -24.56 -33.82 -62.47
C PRO A 52 -24.64 -35.33 -62.19
N GLY A 53 -24.37 -35.74 -60.94
CA GLY A 53 -24.57 -37.12 -60.50
C GLY A 53 -23.36 -38.07 -60.62
N THR A 54 -22.20 -37.60 -61.07
CA THR A 54 -20.97 -38.43 -61.10
C THR A 54 -20.36 -38.64 -59.71
N LEU A 55 -19.62 -39.75 -59.53
CA LEU A 55 -18.81 -40.02 -58.33
C LEU A 55 -17.85 -38.87 -58.00
N GLU A 56 -17.30 -38.23 -59.05
CA GLU A 56 -16.39 -37.10 -58.93
C GLU A 56 -17.07 -35.82 -58.44
N ALA A 57 -18.28 -35.51 -58.93
CA ALA A 57 -19.10 -34.41 -58.43
C ALA A 57 -19.46 -34.59 -56.95
N THR A 58 -19.78 -35.83 -56.54
CA THR A 58 -20.08 -36.17 -55.14
C THR A 58 -18.86 -35.97 -54.24
N ARG A 59 -17.67 -36.37 -54.68
CA ARG A 59 -16.41 -36.18 -53.95
C ARG A 59 -16.05 -34.70 -53.80
N ARG A 60 -16.25 -33.89 -54.84
CA ARG A 60 -16.02 -32.43 -54.78
C ARG A 60 -16.97 -31.75 -53.79
N LYS A 61 -18.26 -32.12 -53.80
CA LYS A 61 -19.26 -31.62 -52.84
C LYS A 61 -18.85 -31.92 -51.39
N LYS A 62 -18.39 -33.15 -51.11
CA LYS A 62 -17.88 -33.52 -49.77
C LYS A 62 -16.66 -32.69 -49.34
N GLU A 63 -15.73 -32.39 -50.26
CA GLU A 63 -14.56 -31.56 -49.93
C GLU A 63 -14.97 -30.10 -49.66
N VAL A 64 -15.92 -29.54 -50.41
CA VAL A 64 -16.48 -28.20 -50.15
C VAL A 64 -17.13 -28.15 -48.76
N GLU A 65 -17.99 -29.12 -48.42
CA GLU A 65 -18.62 -29.20 -47.10
C GLU A 65 -17.58 -29.34 -45.97
N ARG A 66 -16.54 -30.15 -46.18
CA ARG A 66 -15.43 -30.29 -45.22
C ARG A 66 -14.72 -28.95 -45.02
N ARG A 67 -14.45 -28.18 -46.08
CA ARG A 67 -13.80 -26.86 -45.97
C ARG A 67 -14.71 -25.84 -45.29
N ARG A 68 -16.01 -25.85 -45.59
CA ARG A 68 -17.00 -25.00 -44.92
C ARG A 68 -17.01 -25.25 -43.42
N LYS A 69 -16.98 -26.52 -43.01
CA LYS A 69 -16.91 -26.89 -41.58
C LYS A 69 -15.63 -26.38 -40.91
N ILE A 70 -14.47 -26.47 -41.58
CA ILE A 70 -13.20 -25.94 -41.05
C ILE A 70 -13.25 -24.41 -40.89
N GLU A 71 -13.87 -23.70 -41.84
CA GLU A 71 -14.09 -22.25 -41.73
C GLU A 71 -15.02 -21.90 -40.56
N GLU A 72 -16.15 -22.59 -40.42
CA GLU A 72 -17.10 -22.42 -39.31
C GLU A 72 -16.40 -22.64 -37.94
N ASP A 73 -15.62 -23.73 -37.80
CA ASP A 73 -14.85 -24.02 -36.59
C ASP A 73 -13.78 -22.93 -36.30
N ALA A 74 -13.14 -22.39 -37.35
CA ALA A 74 -12.17 -21.31 -37.22
C ALA A 74 -12.84 -19.98 -36.82
N GLN A 75 -14.06 -19.72 -37.32
CA GLN A 75 -14.86 -18.57 -36.95
C GLN A 75 -15.25 -18.61 -35.48
N ILE A 76 -15.73 -19.75 -34.97
CA ILE A 76 -16.07 -19.92 -33.55
C ILE A 76 -14.84 -19.62 -32.69
N LYS A 77 -13.69 -20.24 -33.00
CA LYS A 77 -12.43 -20.02 -32.27
C LYS A 77 -11.95 -18.57 -32.30
N ARG A 78 -12.21 -17.84 -33.39
CA ARG A 78 -11.92 -16.40 -33.50
C ARG A 78 -12.82 -15.60 -32.58
N THR A 79 -14.13 -15.87 -32.62
CA THR A 79 -15.12 -15.18 -31.79
C THR A 79 -14.85 -15.39 -30.30
N ASP A 80 -14.53 -16.62 -29.88
CA ASP A 80 -14.20 -16.92 -28.48
C ASP A 80 -12.94 -16.16 -28.03
N ALA A 81 -11.91 -16.11 -28.88
CA ALA A 81 -10.68 -15.37 -28.58
C ALA A 81 -10.92 -13.85 -28.52
N PHE A 82 -11.78 -13.31 -29.39
CA PHE A 82 -12.20 -11.91 -29.37
C PHE A 82 -12.95 -11.57 -28.08
N ASN A 83 -13.95 -12.38 -27.71
CA ASN A 83 -14.74 -12.19 -26.50
C ASN A 83 -13.87 -12.22 -25.24
N ASN A 84 -12.92 -13.16 -25.17
CA ASN A 84 -11.98 -13.21 -24.05
C ASN A 84 -11.04 -11.99 -24.00
N TRP A 85 -10.54 -11.54 -25.15
CA TRP A 85 -9.72 -10.33 -25.22
C TRP A 85 -10.50 -9.10 -24.75
N GLN A 86 -11.73 -8.91 -25.24
CA GLN A 86 -12.60 -7.78 -24.86
C GLN A 86 -12.97 -7.82 -23.36
N ARG A 87 -13.23 -9.02 -22.81
CA ARG A 87 -13.47 -9.19 -21.36
C ARG A 87 -12.24 -8.74 -20.54
N LEU A 88 -11.04 -9.12 -20.98
CA LEU A 88 -9.79 -8.73 -20.31
C LEU A 88 -9.47 -7.24 -20.47
N GLU A 89 -9.90 -6.62 -21.57
CA GLU A 89 -9.79 -5.16 -21.75
C GLU A 89 -10.63 -4.42 -20.70
N GLN A 90 -11.89 -4.83 -20.50
CA GLN A 90 -12.74 -4.28 -19.44
C GLN A 90 -12.19 -4.55 -18.04
N GLU A 91 -11.68 -5.77 -17.80
CA GLU A 91 -11.08 -6.12 -16.51
C GLU A 91 -9.82 -5.26 -16.22
N LEU A 92 -9.02 -4.95 -17.25
CA LEU A 92 -7.84 -4.10 -17.10
C LEU A 92 -8.21 -2.69 -16.63
N ASP A 93 -9.28 -2.10 -17.19
CA ASP A 93 -9.78 -0.79 -16.78
C ASP A 93 -10.27 -0.80 -15.31
N VAL A 94 -10.98 -1.86 -14.92
CA VAL A 94 -11.40 -2.05 -13.52
C VAL A 94 -10.19 -2.14 -12.59
N ARG A 95 -9.18 -2.94 -12.94
CA ARG A 95 -7.95 -3.08 -12.13
C ARG A 95 -7.16 -1.78 -12.02
N LEU A 96 -7.13 -0.97 -13.09
CA LEU A 96 -6.50 0.34 -13.07
C LEU A 96 -7.21 1.25 -12.07
N GLY A 97 -8.54 1.33 -12.14
CA GLY A 97 -9.34 2.12 -11.20
C GLY A 97 -9.19 1.65 -9.75
N GLU A 98 -9.18 0.35 -9.49
CA GLU A 98 -8.91 -0.21 -8.16
C GLU A 98 -7.54 0.21 -7.62
N MET A 99 -6.51 0.14 -8.46
CA MET A 99 -5.14 0.54 -8.11
C MET A 99 -5.04 2.04 -7.82
N GLU A 100 -5.64 2.89 -8.66
CA GLU A 100 -5.65 4.34 -8.49
C GLU A 100 -6.41 4.76 -7.22
N ASN A 101 -7.56 4.16 -6.96
CA ASN A 101 -8.33 4.41 -5.74
C ASN A 101 -7.57 3.97 -4.49
N ALA A 102 -6.89 2.81 -4.53
CA ALA A 102 -6.05 2.35 -3.43
C ALA A 102 -4.89 3.33 -3.18
N LYS A 103 -4.25 3.86 -4.23
CA LYS A 103 -3.20 4.88 -4.10
C LYS A 103 -3.72 6.13 -3.39
N ILE A 104 -4.87 6.66 -3.83
CA ILE A 104 -5.46 7.87 -3.25
C ILE A 104 -5.75 7.66 -1.76
N ARG A 105 -6.42 6.56 -1.40
CA ARG A 105 -6.74 6.24 0.00
C ARG A 105 -5.48 6.09 0.85
N ILE A 106 -4.50 5.29 0.41
CA ILE A 106 -3.27 5.05 1.16
C ILE A 106 -2.49 6.35 1.39
N VAL A 107 -2.40 7.21 0.38
CA VAL A 107 -1.72 8.52 0.53
C VAL A 107 -2.47 9.44 1.50
N ALA A 108 -3.81 9.45 1.46
CA ALA A 108 -4.62 10.21 2.40
C ALA A 108 -4.42 9.70 3.84
N ASP A 109 -4.46 8.39 4.06
CA ASP A 109 -4.26 7.77 5.37
C ASP A 109 -2.85 8.05 5.92
N LEU A 110 -1.83 7.97 5.06
CA LEU A 110 -0.45 8.30 5.44
C LEU A 110 -0.30 9.78 5.81
N ARG A 111 -0.93 10.68 5.06
CA ARG A 111 -0.92 12.12 5.37
C ARG A 111 -1.55 12.38 6.73
N GLU A 112 -2.69 11.76 7.01
CA GLU A 112 -3.36 11.89 8.30
C GLU A 112 -2.52 11.33 9.44
N LEU A 113 -1.89 10.16 9.24
CA LEU A 113 -1.01 9.56 10.23
C LEU A 113 0.21 10.45 10.53
N VAL A 114 0.86 11.00 9.50
CA VAL A 114 1.98 11.94 9.67
C VAL A 114 1.52 13.18 10.44
N TYR A 115 0.35 13.72 10.11
CA TYR A 115 -0.20 14.87 10.82
C TYR A 115 -0.44 14.56 12.31
N GLN A 116 -1.00 13.41 12.64
CA GLN A 116 -1.22 12.98 14.02
C GLN A 116 0.09 12.75 14.78
N CYS A 117 1.10 12.18 14.12
CA CYS A 117 2.45 12.07 14.67
C CYS A 117 3.02 13.45 15.02
N ASP A 118 2.97 14.40 14.09
CA ASP A 118 3.48 15.76 14.31
C ASP A 118 2.77 16.48 15.45
N GLN A 119 1.44 16.35 15.53
CA GLN A 119 0.66 16.90 16.65
C GLN A 119 1.08 16.29 17.99
N THR A 120 1.29 14.97 18.02
CA THR A 120 1.71 14.24 19.23
C THR A 120 3.11 14.67 19.65
N THR A 121 4.07 14.71 18.72
CA THR A 121 5.43 15.18 18.98
C THR A 121 5.41 16.61 19.52
N LYS A 122 4.65 17.52 18.90
CA LYS A 122 4.50 18.90 19.40
C LYS A 122 3.96 18.95 20.83
N ALA A 123 2.90 18.20 21.12
CA ALA A 123 2.29 18.17 22.45
C ALA A 123 3.26 17.63 23.51
N CYS A 124 3.93 16.51 23.22
CA CYS A 124 4.95 15.93 24.11
C CYS A 124 6.11 16.90 24.35
N SER A 125 6.63 17.54 23.29
CA SER A 125 7.70 18.53 23.43
C SER A 125 7.28 19.74 24.26
N LEU A 126 6.10 20.29 24.02
CA LEU A 126 5.58 21.41 24.82
C LEU A 126 5.47 21.04 26.30
N HIS A 127 4.88 19.87 26.58
CA HIS A 127 4.73 19.39 27.95
C HIS A 127 6.09 19.17 28.64
N TYR A 128 7.06 18.58 27.93
CA TYR A 128 8.41 18.38 28.43
C TYR A 128 9.07 19.71 28.83
N PHE A 129 9.03 20.72 27.95
CA PHE A 129 9.64 22.01 28.26
C PHE A 129 8.91 22.77 29.37
N GLN A 130 7.58 22.62 29.48
CA GLN A 130 6.81 23.17 30.60
C GLN A 130 7.22 22.54 31.92
N ALA A 131 7.32 21.20 31.98
CA ALA A 131 7.76 20.48 33.17
C ALA A 131 9.19 20.87 33.56
N LEU A 132 10.09 21.00 32.58
CA LEU A 132 11.45 21.47 32.80
C LEU A 132 11.47 22.89 33.37
N ALA A 133 10.70 23.82 32.80
CA ALA A 133 10.61 25.20 33.29
C ALA A 133 10.10 25.24 34.74
N GLN A 134 9.06 24.47 35.07
CA GLN A 134 8.53 24.38 36.43
C GLN A 134 9.58 23.88 37.44
N LEU A 135 10.40 22.89 37.06
CA LEU A 135 11.48 22.39 37.89
C LEU A 135 12.54 23.49 38.17
N TRP A 136 12.88 24.28 37.16
CA TRP A 136 13.89 25.34 37.26
C TRP A 136 13.41 26.57 38.02
N VAL A 137 12.15 26.97 37.86
CA VAL A 137 11.56 28.13 38.57
C VAL A 137 11.65 27.98 40.09
N ALA A 138 11.58 26.75 40.61
CA ALA A 138 11.67 26.50 42.06
C ALA A 138 13.12 26.54 42.61
N GLN A 139 14.15 26.48 41.77
CA GLN A 139 15.54 26.36 42.25
C GLN A 139 16.05 27.61 42.97
N PRO A 140 15.86 28.85 42.45
CA PRO A 140 16.35 30.05 43.11
C PRO A 140 15.80 30.23 44.53
N ALA A 141 14.50 29.98 44.73
CA ALA A 141 13.87 30.06 46.05
C ALA A 141 14.48 29.04 47.03
N LYS A 142 14.65 27.78 46.61
CA LYS A 142 15.29 26.75 47.47
C LYS A 142 16.72 27.10 47.86
N TYR A 143 17.49 27.68 46.95
CA TYR A 143 18.85 28.12 47.26
C TYR A 143 18.86 29.34 48.19
N GLN A 144 17.89 30.24 48.05
CA GLN A 144 17.70 31.37 48.95
C GLN A 144 17.36 30.89 50.37
N ASP A 145 16.41 29.96 50.54
CA ASP A 145 16.03 29.39 51.83
C ASP A 145 17.24 28.74 52.54
N LEU A 146 18.08 28.02 51.78
CA LEU A 146 19.31 27.41 52.29
C LEU A 146 20.33 28.46 52.73
N ALA A 147 20.51 29.53 51.93
CA ALA A 147 21.41 30.63 52.27
C ALA A 147 20.95 31.38 53.54
N GLU A 148 19.64 31.56 53.71
CA GLU A 148 19.05 32.17 54.91
C GLU A 148 19.23 31.29 56.14
N THR A 149 19.01 29.97 56.00
CA THR A 149 19.26 29.00 57.08
C THR A 149 20.73 29.01 57.51
N ALA A 150 21.66 29.02 56.56
CA ALA A 150 23.09 29.12 56.84
C ALA A 150 23.47 30.45 57.50
N ARG A 151 22.85 31.56 57.08
CA ARG A 151 23.07 32.89 57.67
C ARG A 151 22.57 32.98 59.11
N ALA A 152 21.47 32.29 59.43
CA ALA A 152 20.90 32.28 60.77
C ALA A 152 21.71 31.43 61.77
N TYR A 153 22.62 30.58 61.29
CA TYR A 153 23.48 29.78 62.15
C TYR A 153 24.43 30.66 62.98
N VAL A 154 24.41 30.47 64.30
CA VAL A 154 25.32 31.14 65.24
C VAL A 154 26.39 30.14 65.69
N PRO A 155 27.68 30.36 65.36
CA PRO A 155 28.76 29.47 65.79
C PRO A 155 28.81 29.30 67.31
N GLY A 156 28.91 28.04 67.76
CA GLY A 156 28.98 27.68 69.18
C GLY A 156 27.64 27.63 69.91
N ALA A 157 26.53 28.07 69.31
CA ALA A 157 25.21 28.09 69.96
C ALA A 157 24.72 26.68 70.36
N GLU A 158 24.88 25.69 69.49
CA GLU A 158 24.53 24.30 69.78
C GLU A 158 25.36 23.70 70.93
N TYR A 159 26.67 24.02 70.97
CA TYR A 159 27.53 23.57 72.06
C TYR A 159 27.14 24.23 73.39
N MET A 160 26.82 25.52 73.37
CA MET A 160 26.33 26.24 74.54
C MET A 160 24.98 25.67 75.04
N SER A 161 24.06 25.37 74.12
CA SER A 161 22.79 24.72 74.42
C SER A 161 23.03 23.35 75.07
N PHE A 162 23.91 22.53 74.50
CA PHE A 162 24.30 21.25 75.09
C PHE A 162 24.82 21.39 76.52
N LEU A 163 25.75 22.33 76.78
CA LEU A 163 26.29 22.56 78.12
C LEU A 163 25.23 22.99 79.15
N GLN A 164 24.19 23.71 78.73
CA GLN A 164 23.08 24.12 79.59
C GLN A 164 22.17 22.94 80.00
N HIS A 165 22.10 21.91 79.17
CA HIS A 165 21.26 20.72 79.40
C HIS A 165 22.02 19.55 80.04
N LEU A 166 23.28 19.74 80.43
CA LEU A 166 24.04 18.73 81.16
C LEU A 166 23.50 18.55 82.59
N PRO A 167 23.25 17.30 83.04
CA PRO A 167 22.82 17.05 84.41
C PRO A 167 23.92 17.42 85.41
N GLY A 168 23.62 18.34 86.34
CA GLY A 168 24.49 18.68 87.48
C GLY A 168 25.07 20.10 87.53
N ARG A 169 24.64 21.04 86.66
CA ARG A 169 25.10 22.44 86.72
C ARG A 169 24.42 23.21 87.87
N SER A 170 25.13 23.34 89.00
CA SER A 170 24.83 24.31 90.05
C SER A 170 25.11 25.74 89.55
N ALA A 171 24.26 26.68 89.95
CA ALA A 171 24.13 28.04 89.41
C ALA A 171 25.29 29.02 89.68
N SER A 172 26.57 28.61 89.60
CA SER A 172 27.71 29.50 89.96
C SER A 172 28.64 29.94 88.83
N SER A 173 28.41 29.57 87.57
CA SER A 173 29.30 29.95 86.45
C SER A 173 28.81 31.12 85.60
N SER A 174 28.15 32.11 86.21
CA SER A 174 27.76 33.37 85.55
C SER A 174 28.91 34.39 85.43
N SER A 175 30.13 34.08 85.86
CA SER A 175 31.24 35.06 85.95
C SER A 175 32.34 34.95 84.88
N LEU A 176 32.25 34.05 83.90
CA LEU A 176 33.35 33.79 82.96
C LEU A 176 32.95 33.91 81.49
N LEU A 177 32.35 35.02 81.08
CA LEU A 177 32.34 35.43 79.67
C LEU A 177 32.50 36.97 79.62
N ARG A 178 33.69 37.43 79.21
CA ARG A 178 34.02 38.80 78.81
C ARG A 178 34.61 38.74 77.42
#